data_AF-X1FAL1-F1
#
_entry.id   AF-X1FAL1-F1
#
_cell.length_a   1.000
_cell.length_b   1.000
_cell.length_c   1.000
_cell.angle_alpha   90.00
_cell.angle_beta   90.00
_cell.angle_gamma   90.00
#
_symmetry.space_group_name_H-M   'P 1'
#
loop_
_entity.id
_entity.type
_entity.pdbx_description
1 polymer ?
#
loop_
_entity_poly.entity_id
_entity_poly.type
_entity_poly.pdbx_seq_one_letter_code
_entity_poly.pdbx_strand_id
1 'polypeptide(L)'
;TLNLMKDLQDEFDLTYMFISHNLSVVKHMSDRLAVMYLGKIVETTPFDIFKKSLHPYTFALVSAVPIPEPKFSGRAQILAGEVPSPIDPPPGCRFCPRCIFAQEICSVEDPPLRDVGGNHQVACHFAGELDFGRSAQQEYADSINGSTA
;
A
#
# COMPACT_ATOMS: atom_id res chain seq x y z
N THR A 1 -22.73 -0.14 -9.13
CA THR A 1 -22.38 1.26 -8.85
C THR A 1 -20.99 1.63 -9.35
N LEU A 2 -19.93 0.89 -9.01
CA LEU A 2 -18.57 1.21 -9.47
C LEU A 2 -18.43 1.24 -11.00
N ASN A 3 -18.97 0.23 -11.70
CA ASN A 3 -18.94 0.20 -13.17
C ASN A 3 -19.64 1.42 -13.78
N LEU A 4 -20.83 1.77 -13.28
CA LEU A 4 -21.53 2.98 -13.72
C LEU A 4 -20.71 4.25 -13.49
N MET A 5 -20.00 4.36 -12.36
CA MET A 5 -19.12 5.51 -12.14
C MET A 5 -17.99 5.53 -13.18
N LYS A 6 -17.38 4.38 -13.48
CA LYS A 6 -16.34 4.29 -14.50
C LYS A 6 -16.86 4.65 -15.90
N ASP A 7 -18.04 4.16 -16.26
CA ASP A 7 -18.70 4.50 -17.52
C ASP A 7 -18.95 6.02 -17.63
N LEU A 8 -19.40 6.66 -16.54
CA LEU A 8 -19.59 8.12 -16.49
C LEU A 8 -18.27 8.90 -16.51
N GLN A 9 -17.21 8.34 -15.91
CA GLN A 9 -15.89 8.93 -15.95
C GLN A 9 -15.39 9.02 -17.39
N ASP A 10 -15.55 7.93 -18.14
CA ASP A 10 -15.12 7.81 -19.53
C ASP A 10 -16.03 8.63 -20.47
N GLU A 11 -17.34 8.66 -20.24
CA GLU A 11 -18.30 9.40 -21.06
C GLU A 11 -18.14 10.92 -20.94
N PHE A 12 -17.83 11.42 -19.74
CA PHE A 12 -17.81 12.85 -19.44
C PHE A 12 -16.40 13.43 -19.14
N ASP A 13 -15.34 12.65 -19.34
CA ASP A 13 -13.94 13.02 -19.07
C ASP A 13 -13.72 13.60 -17.65
N LEU A 14 -14.23 12.87 -16.65
CA LEU A 14 -14.23 13.35 -15.27
C LEU A 14 -12.98 12.89 -14.51
N THR A 15 -12.45 13.78 -13.66
CA THR A 15 -11.45 13.39 -12.66
C THR A 15 -12.13 12.95 -11.37
N TYR A 16 -11.89 11.71 -10.95
CA TYR A 16 -12.41 11.18 -9.70
C TYR A 16 -11.33 11.04 -8.62
N MET A 17 -11.71 11.42 -7.40
CA MET A 17 -10.98 11.12 -6.18
C MET A 17 -11.97 10.49 -5.21
N PHE A 18 -11.69 9.28 -4.76
CA PHE A 18 -12.50 8.59 -3.76
C PHE A 18 -11.61 7.96 -2.69
N ILE A 19 -12.19 7.78 -1.51
CA ILE A 19 -11.50 7.24 -0.33
C ILE A 19 -12.16 5.93 0.03
N SER A 20 -11.36 4.87 0.17
CA SER A 20 -11.85 3.54 0.54
C SER A 20 -10.84 2.82 1.43
N HIS A 21 -11.35 1.91 2.26
CA HIS A 21 -10.56 0.99 3.07
C HIS A 21 -10.38 -0.38 2.37
N ASN A 22 -11.05 -0.61 1.24
CA ASN A 22 -10.97 -1.85 0.48
C ASN A 22 -10.00 -1.69 -0.71
N LEU A 23 -8.77 -2.20 -0.54
CA LEU A 23 -7.71 -2.12 -1.54
C LEU A 23 -8.12 -2.69 -2.92
N SER A 24 -8.95 -3.74 -2.94
CA SER A 24 -9.44 -4.34 -4.19
C SER A 24 -10.34 -3.39 -4.99
N VAL A 25 -11.15 -2.58 -4.29
CA VAL A 25 -11.97 -1.54 -4.94
C VAL A 25 -11.09 -0.42 -5.48
N VAL A 26 -10.11 0.03 -4.68
CA VAL A 26 -9.23 1.14 -5.09
C VAL A 26 -8.42 0.75 -6.32
N LYS A 27 -7.89 -0.48 -6.38
CA LYS A 27 -7.17 -0.99 -7.56
C LYS A 27 -8.01 -1.00 -8.84
N HIS A 28 -9.30 -1.33 -8.75
CA HIS A 28 -10.14 -1.45 -9.95
C HIS A 28 -10.52 -0.09 -10.56
N MET A 29 -10.59 0.94 -9.72
CA MET A 29 -11.17 2.25 -10.04
C MET A 29 -10.13 3.37 -10.19
N SER A 30 -8.86 3.15 -9.86
CA SER A 30 -7.87 4.23 -9.79
C SER A 30 -6.70 4.00 -10.75
N ASP A 31 -6.30 5.05 -11.46
CA ASP A 31 -5.05 5.08 -12.24
C ASP A 31 -3.83 5.31 -11.33
N ARG A 32 -4.06 5.96 -10.18
CA ARG A 32 -3.04 6.22 -9.16
C ARG A 32 -3.63 6.01 -7.77
N LEU A 33 -2.87 5.33 -6.92
CA LEU A 33 -3.26 5.02 -5.56
C LEU A 33 -2.37 5.76 -4.56
N ALA A 34 -2.96 6.28 -3.48
CA ALA A 34 -2.24 6.80 -2.32
C ALA A 34 -2.67 6.07 -1.04
N VAL A 35 -1.71 5.59 -0.28
CA VAL A 35 -1.92 4.94 1.03
C VAL A 35 -1.57 5.94 2.11
N MET A 36 -2.48 6.08 3.08
CA MET A 36 -2.29 6.96 4.22
C MET A 36 -2.18 6.19 5.54
N TYR A 37 -1.32 6.66 6.43
CA TYR A 37 -1.22 6.19 7.81
C TYR A 37 -1.18 7.37 8.77
N LEU A 38 -2.10 7.37 9.75
CA LEU A 38 -2.26 8.43 10.75
C LEU A 38 -2.18 9.84 10.14
N GLY A 39 -2.90 10.11 9.06
CA GLY A 39 -2.95 11.44 8.43
C GLY A 39 -1.76 11.82 7.53
N LYS A 40 -0.83 10.91 7.25
CA LYS A 40 0.24 11.12 6.25
C LYS A 40 0.10 10.17 5.08
N ILE A 41 0.36 10.66 3.87
CA ILE A 41 0.60 9.81 2.70
C ILE A 41 1.95 9.11 2.91
N VAL A 42 1.91 7.78 2.97
CA VAL A 42 3.12 6.97 3.16
C VAL A 42 3.59 6.30 1.88
N GLU A 43 2.70 6.15 0.90
CA GLU A 43 3.03 5.57 -0.39
C GLU A 43 2.04 6.05 -1.46
N THR A 44 2.55 6.44 -2.63
CA THR A 44 1.77 6.77 -3.81
C THR A 44 2.35 6.03 -5.00
N THR A 45 1.52 5.40 -5.83
CA THR A 45 2.04 4.66 -6.99
C THR A 45 1.02 4.61 -8.14
N PRO A 46 1.47 4.69 -9.40
CA PRO A 46 0.68 4.31 -10.57
C PRO A 46 0.75 2.80 -10.85
N PHE A 47 1.59 2.05 -10.13
CA PHE A 47 1.76 0.61 -10.33
C PHE A 47 0.71 -0.21 -9.57
N ASP A 48 0.60 -1.49 -9.90
CA ASP A 48 -0.20 -2.44 -9.14
C ASP A 48 0.39 -2.60 -7.72
N ILE A 49 -0.26 -1.99 -6.73
CA ILE A 49 0.20 -1.98 -5.34
C ILE A 49 0.30 -3.39 -4.73
N PHE A 50 -0.46 -4.35 -5.26
CA PHE A 50 -0.40 -5.74 -4.83
C PHE A 50 0.88 -6.44 -5.29
N LYS A 51 1.53 -5.93 -6.34
CA LYS A 51 2.80 -6.44 -6.85
C LYS A 51 3.99 -5.70 -6.27
N LYS A 52 3.89 -4.37 -6.23
CA LYS A 52 5.00 -3.48 -5.89
C LYS A 52 4.58 -2.50 -4.81
N SER A 53 4.48 -3.00 -3.57
CA SER A 53 4.40 -2.16 -2.37
C SER A 53 5.78 -2.03 -1.75
N LEU A 54 6.13 -0.83 -1.27
CA LEU A 54 7.46 -0.52 -0.78
C LEU A 54 7.46 0.05 0.64
N HIS A 55 6.35 0.61 1.11
CA HIS A 55 6.24 1.00 2.51
C HIS A 55 5.82 -0.22 3.36
N PRO A 56 6.48 -0.48 4.51
CA PRO A 56 6.13 -1.61 5.39
C PRO A 56 4.65 -1.68 5.79
N TYR A 57 4.02 -0.53 6.04
CA TYR A 57 2.58 -0.47 6.29
C TYR A 57 1.74 -0.94 5.09
N THR A 58 2.07 -0.49 3.87
CA THR A 58 1.34 -0.89 2.67
C THR A 58 1.51 -2.36 2.37
N PHE A 59 2.73 -2.88 2.53
CA PHE A 59 2.99 -4.32 2.38
C PHE A 59 2.15 -5.15 3.36
N ALA A 60 2.08 -4.72 4.63
CA ALA A 60 1.22 -5.37 5.62
C ALA A 60 -0.28 -5.32 5.22
N LEU A 61 -0.78 -4.17 4.74
CA LEU A 61 -2.15 -4.04 4.24
C LEU A 61 -2.43 -5.01 3.08
N VAL A 62 -1.53 -5.07 2.10
CA VAL A 62 -1.65 -5.98 0.94
C VAL A 62 -1.66 -7.43 1.41
N SER A 63 -0.75 -7.81 2.31
CA SER A 63 -0.64 -9.18 2.83
C SER A 63 -1.89 -9.66 3.59
N ALA A 64 -2.72 -8.74 4.07
CA ALA A 64 -3.94 -9.03 4.81
C ALA A 64 -5.18 -9.21 3.91
N VAL A 65 -5.09 -8.90 2.61
CA VAL A 65 -6.23 -9.02 1.69
C VAL A 65 -6.54 -10.51 1.42
N PRO A 66 -7.76 -11.02 1.70
CA PRO A 66 -8.09 -12.42 1.46
C PRO A 66 -7.91 -12.83 -0.01
N ILE A 67 -7.32 -13.99 -0.24
CA ILE A 67 -7.15 -14.56 -1.59
C ILE A 67 -8.27 -15.58 -1.85
N PRO A 68 -9.02 -15.45 -2.97
CA PRO A 68 -10.13 -16.37 -3.28
C PRO A 68 -9.70 -17.82 -3.52
N GLU A 69 -8.45 -18.04 -3.94
CA GLU A 69 -7.92 -19.36 -4.31
C GLU A 69 -7.22 -20.06 -3.12
N PRO A 70 -7.72 -21.22 -2.63
CA PRO A 70 -7.18 -21.88 -1.44
C PRO A 70 -5.70 -22.25 -1.51
N LYS A 71 -5.16 -22.52 -2.70
CA LYS A 71 -3.74 -22.84 -2.92
C LYS A 71 -2.79 -21.70 -2.56
N PHE A 72 -3.29 -20.47 -2.49
CA PHE A 72 -2.52 -19.27 -2.15
C PHE A 72 -2.85 -18.77 -0.74
N SER A 73 -3.28 -19.64 0.18
CA SER A 73 -3.53 -19.23 1.57
C SER A 73 -2.23 -18.82 2.27
N GLY A 74 -1.93 -17.52 2.28
CA GLY A 74 -0.84 -16.92 3.03
C GLY A 74 -1.28 -16.48 4.42
N ARG A 75 -0.33 -16.43 5.37
CA ARG A 75 -0.54 -15.72 6.64
C ARG A 75 -0.26 -14.24 6.40
N ALA A 76 -1.19 -13.37 6.81
CA ALA A 76 -0.98 -11.94 6.84
C ALA A 76 0.27 -11.61 7.70
N GLN A 77 1.02 -10.59 7.30
CA GLN A 77 2.15 -10.16 8.10
C GLN A 77 1.64 -9.60 9.44
N ILE A 78 2.18 -10.13 10.55
CA ILE A 78 1.80 -9.68 11.88
C ILE A 78 2.46 -8.32 12.13
N LEU A 79 1.63 -7.29 12.26
CA LEU A 79 2.06 -5.98 12.74
C LEU A 79 2.33 -6.04 14.23
N ALA A 80 3.46 -5.47 14.66
CA ALA A 80 3.77 -5.32 16.07
C ALA A 80 2.96 -4.18 16.69
N GLY A 81 2.71 -4.28 18.00
CA GLY A 81 2.18 -3.17 18.81
C GLY A 81 0.78 -2.68 18.47
N GLU A 82 0.34 -1.67 19.22
CA GLU A 82 -0.94 -1.00 19.05
C GLU A 82 -0.85 0.21 18.10
N VAL A 83 -2.00 0.68 17.64
CA VAL A 83 -2.08 1.90 16.80
C VAL A 83 -1.83 3.12 17.69
N PRO A 84 -0.82 3.97 17.39
CA PRO A 84 -0.58 5.20 18.13
C PRO A 84 -1.75 6.19 18.05
N SER A 85 -1.84 7.09 19.03
CA SER A 85 -2.82 8.17 19.03
C SER A 85 -2.61 9.09 17.81
N PRO A 86 -3.65 9.42 17.03
CA PRO A 86 -3.56 10.43 15.98
C PRO A 86 -3.36 11.85 16.51
N ILE A 87 -3.73 12.11 17.77
CA ILE A 87 -3.67 13.44 18.40
C ILE A 87 -2.23 13.80 18.76
N ASP A 88 -1.47 12.81 19.22
CA ASP A 88 -0.06 12.95 19.62
C ASP A 88 0.76 11.84 18.93
N PRO A 89 1.08 12.02 17.63
CA PRO A 89 1.79 11.01 16.88
C PRO A 89 3.23 10.88 17.39
N PRO A 90 3.82 9.67 17.31
CA PRO A 90 5.20 9.47 17.73
C PRO A 90 6.16 10.36 16.91
N PRO A 91 7.30 10.79 17.49
CA PRO A 91 8.34 11.46 16.74
C PRO A 91 8.87 10.57 15.62
N GLY A 92 9.40 11.20 14.57
CA GLY A 92 9.88 10.51 13.39
C GLY A 92 8.77 9.86 12.54
N CYS A 93 9.04 8.66 12.04
CA CYS A 93 8.09 7.88 11.25
C CYS A 93 6.89 7.45 12.11
N ARG A 94 5.69 7.87 11.71
CA ARG A 94 4.43 7.54 12.41
C ARG A 94 4.21 6.02 12.56
N PHE A 95 4.73 5.22 11.64
CA PHE A 95 4.59 3.77 11.63
C PHE A 95 5.70 3.05 12.43
N CYS A 96 6.72 3.75 12.92
CA CYS A 96 7.85 3.18 13.65
C CYS A 96 7.44 2.21 14.77
N PRO A 97 6.43 2.48 15.63
CA PRO A 97 6.06 1.58 16.73
C PRO A 97 5.54 0.20 16.29
N ARG A 98 5.13 0.08 15.02
CA ARG A 98 4.52 -1.13 14.46
C ARG A 98 5.33 -1.74 13.31
N CYS A 99 6.38 -1.06 12.88
CA CYS A 99 7.21 -1.44 11.76
C CYS A 99 8.23 -2.50 12.22
N ILE A 100 8.18 -3.70 11.65
CA ILE A 100 9.16 -4.76 11.94
C ILE A 100 10.56 -4.46 11.38
N PHE A 101 10.67 -3.47 10.49
CA PHE A 101 11.92 -2.98 9.91
C PHE A 101 12.40 -1.68 10.55
N ALA A 102 11.81 -1.28 11.68
CA ALA A 102 12.20 -0.04 12.36
C ALA A 102 13.68 -0.06 12.74
N GLN A 103 14.37 1.04 12.45
CA GLN A 103 15.74 1.31 12.89
C GLN A 103 15.75 2.61 13.70
N GLU A 104 16.89 2.94 14.31
CA GLU A 104 17.03 4.10 15.21
C GLU A 104 16.60 5.42 14.54
N ILE A 105 16.97 5.66 13.29
CA ILE A 105 16.55 6.87 12.56
C ILE A 105 15.03 7.03 12.43
N CYS A 106 14.28 5.91 12.40
CA CYS A 106 12.82 5.93 12.23
C CYS A 106 12.08 6.52 13.43
N SER A 107 12.65 6.50 14.64
CA SER A 107 12.02 7.08 15.84
C SER A 107 12.39 8.55 16.05
N VAL A 108 13.36 9.07 15.30
CA VAL A 108 13.91 10.41 15.48
C VAL A 108 13.55 11.32 14.31
N GLU A 109 13.63 10.81 13.07
CA GLU A 109 13.43 11.60 11.85
C GLU A 109 12.23 11.10 11.05
N ASP A 110 11.39 12.03 10.60
CA ASP A 110 10.25 11.74 9.75
C ASP A 110 10.72 11.56 8.30
N PRO A 111 10.49 10.40 7.68
CA PRO A 111 10.97 10.14 6.34
C PRO A 111 10.22 11.02 5.32
N PRO A 112 10.93 11.73 4.42
CA PRO A 112 10.28 12.50 3.38
C PRO A 112 9.60 11.57 2.37
N LEU A 113 8.49 12.03 1.79
CA LEU A 113 7.85 11.35 0.66
C LEU A 113 8.71 11.54 -0.59
N ARG A 114 9.52 10.53 -0.94
CA ARG A 114 10.49 10.59 -2.05
C ARG A 114 10.09 9.66 -3.19
N ASP A 115 10.31 10.10 -4.44
CA ASP A 115 10.15 9.24 -5.61
C ASP A 115 11.30 8.23 -5.68
N VAL A 116 10.96 6.94 -5.70
CA VAL A 116 11.91 5.83 -5.86
C VAL A 116 11.92 5.27 -7.29
N GLY A 117 11.28 5.98 -8.23
CA GLY A 117 11.30 5.73 -9.65
C GLY A 117 9.91 5.48 -10.22
N GLY A 118 9.61 6.12 -11.37
CA GLY A 118 8.37 5.92 -12.10
C GLY A 118 7.14 6.52 -11.41
N ASN A 119 7.30 7.65 -10.73
CA ASN A 119 6.25 8.30 -9.92
C ASN A 119 5.77 7.44 -8.73
N HIS A 120 6.61 6.51 -8.25
CA HIS A 120 6.32 5.72 -7.07
C HIS A 120 6.95 6.42 -5.87
N GLN A 121 6.14 7.13 -5.10
CA GLN A 121 6.61 7.93 -3.98
C GLN A 121 6.40 7.18 -2.66
N VAL A 122 7.39 7.17 -1.78
CA VAL A 122 7.35 6.42 -0.53
C VAL A 122 7.95 7.25 0.60
N ALA A 123 7.25 7.35 1.73
CA ALA A 123 7.74 8.01 2.95
C ALA A 123 8.37 6.96 3.88
N CYS A 124 9.50 6.39 3.46
CA CYS A 124 10.29 5.45 4.25
C CYS A 124 11.78 5.70 4.03
N HIS A 125 12.56 5.69 5.12
CA HIS A 125 14.02 5.84 5.06
C HIS A 125 14.66 4.77 4.16
N PHE A 126 14.15 3.54 4.22
CA PHE A 126 14.71 2.36 3.54
C PHE A 126 13.86 1.89 2.34
N ALA A 127 13.04 2.77 1.76
CA ALA A 127 12.22 2.41 0.60
C ALA A 127 13.07 1.83 -0.54
N GLY A 128 12.74 0.63 -1.02
CA GLY A 128 13.48 -0.08 -2.06
C GLY A 128 14.69 -0.90 -1.58
N GLU A 129 15.04 -0.81 -0.29
CA GLU A 129 16.15 -1.55 0.32
C GLU A 129 15.66 -2.67 1.27
N LEU A 130 14.39 -2.61 1.68
CA LEU A 130 13.78 -3.60 2.56
C LEU A 130 13.45 -4.90 1.81
N ASP A 131 13.79 -6.03 2.44
CA ASP A 131 13.36 -7.35 1.99
C ASP A 131 12.05 -7.74 2.69
N PHE A 132 10.95 -7.70 1.93
CA PHE A 132 9.63 -8.10 2.39
C PHE A 132 9.34 -9.59 2.19
N GLY A 133 10.22 -10.33 1.49
CA GLY A 133 9.87 -11.61 0.89
C GLY A 133 8.77 -11.47 -0.17
N ARG A 134 8.19 -12.61 -0.60
CA ARG A 134 6.98 -12.63 -1.43
C ARG A 134 5.75 -12.82 -0.55
N SER A 135 4.78 -11.93 -0.66
CA SER A 135 3.44 -12.15 -0.12
C SER A 135 2.67 -13.12 -1.02
N ALA A 136 1.76 -13.91 -0.44
CA ALA A 136 0.88 -14.78 -1.21
C ALA A 136 0.04 -13.99 -2.24
N GLN A 137 -0.21 -12.71 -1.97
CA GLN A 137 -0.93 -11.79 -2.84
C GLN A 137 -0.10 -11.39 -4.05
N GLN A 138 1.23 -11.23 -3.92
CA GLN A 138 2.13 -11.04 -5.06
C GLN A 138 2.14 -12.28 -5.95
N GLU A 139 2.27 -13.46 -5.35
CA GLU A 139 2.24 -14.73 -6.08
C GLU A 139 0.92 -14.94 -6.81
N TYR A 140 -0.20 -14.64 -6.13
CA TYR A 140 -1.52 -14.70 -6.72
C TYR A 140 -1.68 -13.68 -7.87
N ALA A 141 -1.29 -12.43 -7.65
CA ALA A 141 -1.36 -11.36 -8.65
C ALA A 141 -0.48 -11.66 -9.88
N ASP A 142 0.63 -12.36 -9.73
CA ASP A 142 1.45 -12.81 -10.84
C ASP A 142 0.81 -13.98 -11.60
N SER A 143 0.16 -14.92 -10.88
CA SER A 143 -0.52 -16.08 -11.49
C SER A 143 -1.72 -15.68 -12.37
N ILE A 144 -2.49 -14.66 -11.99
CA ILE A 144 -3.65 -14.20 -12.77
C ILE A 144 -3.25 -13.44 -14.03
N ASN A 145 -2.15 -12.67 -13.96
CA ASN A 145 -1.67 -11.84 -15.08
C ASN A 145 -0.77 -12.62 -16.05
N GLY A 146 -0.23 -13.78 -15.64
CA GLY A 146 0.47 -14.71 -16.52
C GLY A 146 -0.45 -15.56 -17.41
N SER A 147 -1.78 -15.49 -17.19
CA SER A 147 -2.77 -16.21 -17.99
C SER A 147 -3.34 -15.39 -19.16
N THR A 148 -2.80 -14.20 -19.41
CA THR A 148 -3.12 -13.34 -20.57
C THR A 148 -1.92 -13.21 -21.51
N ALA A 149 -1.43 -14.35 -22.00
CA ALA A 149 -0.53 -14.46 -23.15
C ALA A 149 -1.04 -15.56 -24.08
#